data_AF-A0A5P9HN78-F1
#
_entry.id   AF-A0A5P9HN78-F1
#
_cell.length_a   1.000
_cell.length_b   1.000
_cell.length_c   1.000
_cell.angle_alpha   90.00
_cell.angle_beta   90.00
_cell.angle_gamma   90.00
#
_symmetry.space_group_name_H-M   'P 1'
#
loop_
_entity.id
_entity.type
_entity.pdbx_description
1 polymer ?
#
loop_
_entity_poly.entity_id
_entity_poly.type
_entity_poly.pdbx_seq_one_letter_code
_entity_poly.pdbx_strand_id
1 'polypeptide(L)'
;MEFLKNPQNLKGGNKLSFERIINQGFKGKGEVIKWEVQSIFDEQEVKITFLKKDSPYRQGVWLKTDKGIEVMGQTYASIELWEDTAPKEVYIKCFTSKGVLSFYNIWDKGDGKQSQSYSSGMVLQRKDNELIYGCNDIGFETKFDKLVFSLEMLEKY
;
A
#
# COMPACT_ATOMS: atom_id res chain seq x y z
N MET A 1 26.45 -30.76 7.90
CA MET A 1 25.02 -31.05 7.64
C MET A 1 24.21 -30.20 8.59
N GLU A 2 23.46 -29.25 8.01
CA GLU A 2 22.55 -28.34 8.70
C GLU A 2 21.41 -29.10 9.38
N PHE A 3 21.01 -28.64 10.57
CA PHE A 3 19.60 -28.61 10.94
C PHE A 3 19.28 -27.21 11.45
N LEU A 4 18.40 -26.57 10.68
CA LEU A 4 17.93 -25.20 10.80
C LEU A 4 17.31 -24.95 12.17
N LYS A 5 17.79 -23.92 12.87
CA LYS A 5 17.08 -23.31 13.98
C LYS A 5 15.88 -22.55 13.43
N ASN A 6 14.71 -23.08 13.72
CA ASN A 6 13.40 -22.51 13.49
C ASN A 6 13.25 -21.16 14.21
N PRO A 7 12.92 -20.04 13.54
CA PRO A 7 12.47 -18.84 14.22
C PRO A 7 11.00 -18.58 13.90
N GLN A 8 10.09 -19.33 14.55
CA GLN A 8 8.77 -18.83 14.87
C GLN A 8 8.84 -18.12 16.22
N ASN A 9 9.03 -16.80 16.19
CA ASN A 9 8.47 -15.81 17.13
C ASN A 9 9.23 -14.48 17.04
N LEU A 10 8.74 -13.57 16.20
CA LEU A 10 8.86 -12.14 16.44
C LEU A 10 7.49 -11.50 16.19
N LYS A 11 7.00 -10.82 17.23
CA LYS A 11 5.72 -10.10 17.29
C LYS A 11 5.60 -9.17 16.07
N GLY A 12 4.49 -9.29 15.35
CA GLY A 12 4.28 -8.77 14.00
C GLY A 12 4.27 -7.25 13.89
N GLY A 13 5.46 -6.65 13.71
CA GLY A 13 5.57 -5.46 12.88
C GLY A 13 5.64 -5.92 11.43
N ASN A 14 4.79 -5.39 10.55
CA ASN A 14 4.80 -5.76 9.13
C ASN A 14 6.22 -5.57 8.56
N LYS A 15 6.84 -6.69 8.18
CA LYS A 15 8.15 -6.76 7.55
C LYS A 15 8.07 -6.03 6.21
N LEU A 16 9.00 -5.11 5.96
CA LEU A 16 9.08 -4.37 4.70
C LEU A 16 9.39 -5.36 3.56
N SER A 17 8.63 -5.31 2.47
CA SER A 17 9.00 -5.97 1.21
C SER A 17 9.86 -5.03 0.36
N PHE A 18 10.85 -5.58 -0.33
CA PHE A 18 11.67 -4.84 -1.30
C PHE A 18 11.25 -5.12 -2.74
N GLU A 19 10.31 -6.04 -2.94
CA GLU A 19 9.78 -6.43 -4.24
C GLU A 19 8.26 -6.47 -4.21
N ARG A 20 7.65 -6.19 -5.36
CA ARG A 20 6.21 -6.32 -5.56
C ARG A 20 5.80 -7.79 -5.37
N ILE A 21 4.74 -8.02 -4.61
CA ILE A 21 4.15 -9.36 -4.42
C ILE A 21 2.83 -9.44 -5.19
N ILE A 22 2.74 -10.42 -6.09
CA ILE A 22 1.51 -10.71 -6.85
C ILE A 22 0.61 -11.66 -6.05
N ASN A 23 -0.69 -11.36 -6.00
CA ASN A 23 -1.67 -12.20 -5.36
C ASN A 23 -2.01 -13.43 -6.22
N GLN A 24 -1.55 -14.60 -5.77
CA GLN A 24 -1.81 -15.88 -6.43
C GLN A 24 -3.28 -16.32 -6.38
N GLY A 25 -4.12 -15.71 -5.53
CA GLY A 25 -5.57 -15.99 -5.51
C GLY A 25 -6.30 -15.56 -6.77
N PHE A 26 -5.73 -14.62 -7.53
CA PHE A 26 -6.27 -14.15 -8.81
C PHE A 26 -5.56 -14.78 -10.01
N LYS A 27 -4.85 -15.91 -9.84
CA LYS A 27 -4.16 -16.59 -10.93
C LYS A 27 -5.12 -16.84 -12.11
N GLY A 28 -4.73 -16.37 -13.30
CA GLY A 28 -5.55 -16.45 -14.52
C GLY A 28 -6.55 -15.29 -14.72
N LYS A 29 -6.62 -14.31 -13.80
CA LYS A 29 -7.49 -13.13 -13.89
C LYS A 29 -6.74 -11.80 -14.08
N GLY A 30 -5.46 -11.86 -14.43
CA GLY A 30 -4.57 -10.70 -14.60
C GLY A 30 -3.54 -10.53 -13.48
N GLU A 31 -2.72 -9.48 -13.56
CA GLU A 31 -1.74 -9.13 -12.53
C GLU A 31 -2.43 -8.36 -11.40
N VAL A 32 -2.70 -9.05 -10.30
CA VAL A 32 -3.27 -8.45 -9.08
C VAL A 32 -2.17 -8.33 -8.04
N ILE A 33 -1.92 -7.11 -7.60
CA ILE A 33 -0.86 -6.75 -6.66
C ILE A 33 -1.38 -6.95 -5.24
N LYS A 34 -0.69 -7.78 -4.45
CA LYS A 34 -0.96 -7.97 -3.02
C LYS A 34 -0.23 -6.94 -2.18
N TRP A 35 1.00 -6.64 -2.59
CA TRP A 35 1.90 -5.69 -1.95
C TRP A 35 2.67 -4.98 -3.05
N GLU A 36 2.56 -3.67 -3.10
CA GLU A 36 3.24 -2.83 -4.07
C GLU A 36 4.56 -2.32 -3.51
N VAL A 37 5.55 -2.19 -4.40
CA VAL A 37 6.82 -1.53 -4.11
C VAL A 37 7.11 -0.58 -5.27
N GLN A 38 7.25 0.71 -4.96
CA GLN A 38 7.70 1.72 -5.91
C GLN A 38 9.12 2.18 -5.57
N SER A 39 9.94 2.37 -6.59
CA SER A 39 11.26 2.98 -6.45
C SER A 39 11.13 4.46 -6.16
N ILE A 40 11.89 4.93 -5.18
CA ILE A 40 11.95 6.33 -4.75
C ILE A 40 13.40 6.70 -4.42
N PHE A 41 13.73 7.99 -4.41
CA PHE A 41 14.98 8.48 -3.82
C PHE A 41 14.79 8.86 -2.35
N ASP A 42 15.89 9.04 -1.62
CA ASP A 42 15.83 9.55 -0.25
C ASP A 42 15.33 10.99 -0.21
N GLU A 43 14.39 11.27 0.70
CA GLU A 43 13.62 12.50 0.77
C GLU A 43 12.64 12.74 -0.40
N GLN A 44 12.19 11.67 -1.08
CA GLN A 44 11.14 11.76 -2.10
C GLN A 44 9.83 12.28 -1.48
N GLU A 45 9.27 13.32 -2.06
CA GLU A 45 7.90 13.74 -1.77
C GLU A 45 6.91 12.99 -2.65
N VAL A 46 5.84 12.51 -2.03
CA VAL A 46 4.80 11.72 -2.69
C VAL A 46 3.45 12.31 -2.36
N LYS A 47 2.64 12.56 -3.39
CA LYS A 47 1.24 12.93 -3.25
C LYS A 47 0.38 11.68 -3.40
N ILE A 48 -0.49 11.43 -2.43
CA ILE A 48 -1.52 10.39 -2.47
C ILE A 48 -2.88 11.07 -2.58
N THR A 49 -3.69 10.66 -3.55
CA THR A 49 -5.05 11.21 -3.72
C THR A 49 -6.09 10.10 -3.66
N PHE A 50 -7.09 10.23 -2.78
CA PHE A 50 -8.27 9.38 -2.82
C PHE A 50 -9.23 9.86 -3.92
N LEU A 51 -9.46 9.01 -4.92
CA LEU A 51 -10.25 9.35 -6.11
C LEU A 51 -11.70 8.90 -5.99
N LYS A 52 -11.93 7.68 -5.47
CA LYS A 52 -13.26 7.10 -5.33
C LYS A 52 -13.27 6.00 -4.26
N LYS A 53 -14.39 5.86 -3.53
CA LYS A 53 -14.72 4.66 -2.74
C LYS A 53 -16.03 4.05 -3.24
N ASP A 54 -16.06 2.72 -3.41
CA ASP A 54 -17.25 1.96 -3.79
C ASP A 54 -17.35 0.64 -3.00
N SER A 55 -17.28 0.79 -1.67
CA SER A 55 -17.36 -0.30 -0.71
C SER A 55 -18.18 0.13 0.50
N PRO A 56 -19.01 -0.76 1.08
CA PRO A 56 -19.66 -0.49 2.36
C PRO A 56 -18.66 -0.50 3.52
N TYR A 57 -17.47 -1.09 3.34
CA TYR A 57 -16.43 -1.14 4.35
C TYR A 57 -15.61 0.15 4.35
N ARG A 58 -14.94 0.40 5.48
CA ARG A 58 -13.91 1.43 5.56
C ARG A 58 -12.75 1.02 4.67
N GLN A 59 -12.13 1.97 3.98
CA GLN A 59 -11.04 1.70 3.04
C GLN A 59 -9.86 2.64 3.30
N GLY A 60 -8.66 2.17 3.00
CA GLY A 60 -7.45 2.97 3.13
C GLY A 60 -6.23 2.31 2.48
N VAL A 61 -5.09 2.92 2.74
CA VAL A 61 -3.77 2.46 2.28
C VAL A 61 -2.82 2.47 3.46
N TRP A 62 -2.08 1.38 3.63
CA TRP A 62 -0.93 1.33 4.55
C TRP A 62 0.35 1.58 3.75
N LEU A 63 1.25 2.41 4.27
CA LEU A 63 2.52 2.76 3.61
C LEU A 63 3.71 2.64 4.56
N LYS A 64 4.88 2.28 4.01
CA LYS A 64 6.14 2.15 4.75
C LYS A 64 7.38 2.29 3.86
N THR A 65 8.43 2.87 4.43
CA THR A 65 9.81 2.82 3.94
C THR A 65 10.73 2.20 5.01
N ASP A 66 12.03 2.07 4.73
CA ASP A 66 12.99 1.55 5.70
C ASP A 66 13.49 2.60 6.72
N LYS A 67 13.35 3.90 6.44
CA LYS A 67 13.76 4.99 7.35
C LYS A 67 12.61 5.84 7.89
N GLY A 68 11.39 5.60 7.42
CA GLY A 68 10.18 6.25 7.90
C GLY A 68 9.58 7.22 6.89
N ILE A 69 8.38 7.66 7.22
CA ILE A 69 7.56 8.58 6.43
C ILE A 69 7.21 9.76 7.33
N GLU A 70 7.53 10.96 6.88
CA GLU A 70 7.08 12.19 7.53
C GLU A 70 5.74 12.64 6.94
N VAL A 71 4.82 12.94 7.85
CA VAL A 71 3.52 13.55 7.54
C VAL A 71 3.22 14.55 8.66
N MET A 72 2.84 15.77 8.29
CA MET A 72 2.56 16.88 9.23
C MET A 72 3.72 17.14 10.22
N GLY A 73 4.97 17.07 9.75
CA GLY A 73 6.17 17.36 10.56
C GLY A 73 6.53 16.28 11.59
N GLN A 74 5.88 15.12 11.55
CA GLN A 74 6.22 13.97 12.39
C GLN A 74 6.60 12.76 11.53
N THR A 75 7.68 12.08 11.91
CA THR A 75 8.17 10.89 11.21
C THR A 75 7.68 9.63 11.88
N TYR A 76 7.06 8.75 11.09
CA TYR A 76 6.52 7.47 11.54
C TYR A 76 7.21 6.31 10.82
N ALA A 77 7.35 5.18 11.51
CA ALA A 77 7.92 3.97 10.91
C ALA A 77 7.02 3.38 9.80
N SER A 78 5.71 3.65 9.85
CA SER A 78 4.71 3.36 8.83
C SER A 78 3.47 4.20 9.11
N ILE A 79 2.64 4.45 8.10
CA ILE A 79 1.39 5.20 8.24
C ILE A 79 0.21 4.42 7.68
N GLU A 80 -0.98 4.78 8.14
CA GLU A 80 -2.27 4.32 7.60
C GLU A 80 -3.08 5.54 7.21
N LEU A 81 -3.41 5.64 5.93
CA LEU A 81 -4.26 6.69 5.39
C LEU A 81 -5.62 6.08 5.11
N TRP A 82 -6.64 6.50 5.85
CA TRP A 82 -8.00 6.02 5.70
C TRP A 82 -8.84 7.05 4.96
N GLU A 83 -9.57 6.64 3.95
CA GLU A 83 -10.31 7.55 3.04
C GLU A 83 -11.34 8.42 3.77
N ASP A 84 -11.87 7.95 4.90
CA ASP A 84 -12.89 8.65 5.69
C ASP A 84 -12.35 9.70 6.67
N THR A 85 -11.04 9.71 6.94
CA THR A 85 -10.43 10.54 8.00
C THR A 85 -9.18 11.28 7.53
N ALA A 86 -8.48 10.75 6.52
CA ALA A 86 -7.43 11.48 5.84
C ALA A 86 -8.04 12.55 4.92
N PRO A 87 -7.34 13.68 4.71
CA PRO A 87 -7.68 14.60 3.63
C PRO A 87 -7.70 13.87 2.28
N LYS A 88 -8.46 14.41 1.32
CA LYS A 88 -8.53 13.86 -0.04
C LYS A 88 -7.16 13.74 -0.70
N GLU A 89 -6.28 14.71 -0.44
CA GLU A 89 -4.90 14.74 -0.91
C GLU A 89 -3.97 14.75 0.30
N VAL A 90 -3.03 13.81 0.34
CA VAL A 90 -2.05 13.69 1.42
C VAL A 90 -0.65 13.77 0.82
N TYR A 91 0.15 14.69 1.35
CA TYR A 91 1.54 14.85 0.99
C TYR A 91 2.40 14.19 2.06
N ILE A 92 3.31 13.33 1.64
CA ILE A 92 4.25 12.66 2.53
C ILE A 92 5.67 12.84 2.04
N LYS A 93 6.62 12.89 2.96
CA LYS A 93 8.04 12.84 2.66
C LYS A 93 8.61 11.50 3.07
N CYS A 94 9.20 10.78 2.12
CA CYS A 94 9.70 9.43 2.30
C CYS A 94 11.22 9.44 2.54
N PHE A 95 11.64 8.91 3.69
CA PHE A 95 13.06 8.67 3.97
C PHE A 95 13.39 7.22 3.68
N THR A 96 14.52 6.97 3.00
CA THR A 96 14.92 5.61 2.64
C THR A 96 16.43 5.47 2.42
N SER A 97 16.99 4.34 2.85
CA SER A 97 18.36 3.93 2.46
C SER A 97 18.36 2.78 1.44
N LYS A 98 17.18 2.29 1.07
CA LYS A 98 16.97 1.17 0.14
C LYS A 98 16.25 1.57 -1.15
N GLY A 99 15.79 2.82 -1.25
CA GLY A 99 15.18 3.39 -2.44
C GLY A 99 13.77 2.86 -2.71
N VAL A 100 13.01 2.50 -1.67
CA VAL A 100 11.68 1.86 -1.84
C VAL A 100 10.60 2.44 -0.94
N LEU A 101 9.41 2.59 -1.52
CA LEU A 101 8.13 2.81 -0.84
C LEU A 101 7.26 1.58 -1.02
N SER A 102 6.90 0.95 0.09
CA SER A 102 5.98 -0.20 0.15
C SER A 102 4.58 0.22 0.54
N PHE A 103 3.56 -0.34 -0.10
CA PHE A 103 2.18 -0.13 0.31
C PHE A 103 1.23 -1.24 -0.14
N TYR A 104 0.05 -1.27 0.49
CA TYR A 104 -1.07 -2.12 0.09
C TYR A 104 -2.40 -1.54 0.59
N ASN A 105 -3.51 -1.99 -0.01
CA ASN A 105 -4.84 -1.59 0.42
C ASN A 105 -5.23 -2.25 1.76
N ILE A 106 -5.90 -1.48 2.61
CA ILE A 106 -6.44 -1.92 3.89
C ILE A 106 -7.94 -1.62 3.94
N TRP A 107 -8.68 -2.40 4.71
CA TRP A 107 -10.12 -2.17 4.92
C TRP A 107 -10.54 -2.56 6.34
N ASP A 108 -11.74 -2.16 6.75
CA ASP A 108 -12.31 -2.53 8.05
C ASP A 108 -13.83 -2.76 7.90
N LYS A 109 -14.31 -3.92 8.34
CA LYS A 109 -15.73 -4.30 8.31
C LYS A 109 -16.51 -3.86 9.55
N GLY A 110 -15.87 -3.15 10.47
CA GLY A 110 -16.37 -2.82 11.81
C GLY A 110 -15.77 -3.69 12.92
N ASP A 111 -14.83 -4.59 12.58
CA ASP A 111 -14.16 -5.53 13.49
C ASP A 111 -12.63 -5.34 13.54
N GLY A 112 -12.13 -4.27 12.93
CA GLY A 112 -10.72 -3.91 12.90
C GLY A 112 -10.10 -4.05 11.50
N LYS A 113 -8.90 -3.46 11.37
CA LYS A 113 -8.14 -3.43 10.11
C LYS A 113 -7.85 -4.83 9.59
N GLN A 114 -8.16 -5.03 8.32
CA GLN A 114 -7.86 -6.20 7.50
C GLN A 114 -7.01 -5.77 6.30
N SER A 115 -6.21 -6.70 5.79
CA SER A 115 -5.33 -6.47 4.65
C SER A 115 -4.85 -7.79 4.05
N GLN A 116 -4.34 -7.77 2.82
CA GLN A 116 -3.54 -8.87 2.25
C GLN A 116 -4.24 -10.25 2.29
N SER A 117 -5.57 -10.28 2.19
CA SER A 117 -6.34 -11.52 2.09
C SER A 117 -6.07 -12.21 0.75
N TYR A 118 -6.41 -13.49 0.66
CA TYR A 118 -6.27 -14.27 -0.57
C TYR A 118 -7.14 -13.72 -1.72
N SER A 119 -8.22 -13.00 -1.39
CA SER A 119 -9.16 -12.40 -2.36
C SER A 119 -9.12 -10.87 -2.39
N SER A 120 -8.12 -10.22 -1.78
CA SER A 120 -7.90 -8.77 -1.86
C SER A 120 -6.77 -8.43 -2.82
N GLY A 121 -6.69 -7.18 -3.27
CA GLY A 121 -5.49 -6.70 -3.95
C GLY A 121 -5.75 -5.44 -4.76
N MET A 122 -4.76 -5.07 -5.55
CA MET A 122 -4.76 -3.84 -6.33
C MET A 122 -4.42 -4.14 -7.79
N VAL A 123 -5.03 -3.41 -8.72
CA VAL A 123 -4.60 -3.34 -10.11
C VAL A 123 -4.04 -1.95 -10.38
N LEU A 124 -2.99 -1.88 -11.19
CA LEU A 124 -2.30 -0.64 -11.50
C LEU A 124 -2.64 -0.18 -12.93
N GLN A 125 -3.03 1.09 -13.05
CA GLN A 125 -3.06 1.83 -14.30
C GLN A 125 -2.03 2.96 -14.24
N ARG A 126 -1.19 3.10 -15.26
CA ARG A 126 -0.24 4.21 -15.39
C ARG A 126 -0.83 5.28 -16.31
N LYS A 127 -0.77 6.54 -15.90
CA LYS A 127 -1.20 7.68 -16.70
C LYS A 127 -0.22 8.82 -16.48
N ASP A 128 0.58 9.14 -17.49
CA ASP A 128 1.62 10.16 -17.42
C ASP A 128 2.56 9.96 -16.21
N ASN A 129 2.60 10.91 -15.27
CA ASN A 129 3.38 10.85 -14.03
C ASN A 129 2.60 10.26 -12.82
N GLU A 130 1.36 9.80 -13.05
CA GLU A 130 0.45 9.33 -12.02
C GLU A 130 0.26 7.80 -12.08
N LEU A 131 0.32 7.16 -10.91
CA LEU A 131 0.02 5.74 -10.73
C LEU A 131 -1.34 5.60 -10.08
N ILE A 132 -2.32 5.03 -10.79
CA ILE A 132 -3.69 4.87 -10.30
C ILE A 132 -3.90 3.41 -9.90
N TYR A 133 -4.29 3.21 -8.64
CA TYR A 133 -4.53 1.91 -8.04
C TYR A 133 -6.01 1.69 -7.81
N GLY A 134 -6.57 0.69 -8.49
CA GLY A 134 -7.91 0.17 -8.21
C GLY A 134 -7.83 -1.00 -7.23
N CYS A 135 -8.58 -0.95 -6.14
CA CYS A 135 -8.50 -1.93 -5.05
C CYS A 135 -9.70 -2.85 -4.97
N ASN A 136 -9.46 -4.03 -4.42
CA ASN A 136 -10.47 -4.97 -3.95
C ASN A 136 -10.20 -5.35 -2.48
N ASP A 137 -11.26 -5.35 -1.66
CA ASP A 137 -11.19 -5.73 -0.25
C ASP A 137 -11.40 -7.24 -0.05
N ILE A 138 -12.49 -7.81 -0.58
CA ILE A 138 -12.82 -9.23 -0.45
C ILE A 138 -13.59 -9.74 -1.67
N GLY A 139 -13.36 -11.01 -2.02
CA GLY A 139 -14.09 -11.72 -3.07
C GLY A 139 -13.39 -11.71 -4.43
N PHE A 140 -13.67 -12.70 -5.28
CA PHE A 140 -12.98 -12.90 -6.56
C PHE A 140 -13.73 -12.34 -7.77
N GLU A 141 -14.97 -11.93 -7.59
CA GLU A 141 -15.76 -11.21 -8.59
C GLU A 141 -15.66 -9.73 -8.24
N THR A 142 -14.79 -9.01 -8.95
CA THR A 142 -14.48 -7.62 -8.63
C THR A 142 -14.11 -6.83 -9.87
N LYS A 143 -14.37 -5.54 -9.82
CA LYS A 143 -13.97 -4.53 -10.81
C LYS A 143 -12.82 -3.67 -10.31
N PHE A 144 -12.27 -3.97 -9.12
CA PHE A 144 -11.22 -3.21 -8.47
C PHE A 144 -11.57 -1.73 -8.24
N ASP A 145 -12.83 -1.46 -7.88
CA ASP A 145 -13.38 -0.13 -7.64
C ASP A 145 -13.69 0.16 -6.17
N LYS A 146 -13.35 -0.76 -5.24
CA LYS A 146 -13.66 -0.65 -3.81
C LYS A 146 -13.00 0.56 -3.18
N LEU A 147 -11.77 0.82 -3.60
CA LEU A 147 -11.05 2.06 -3.39
C LEU A 147 -10.25 2.34 -4.66
N VAL A 148 -10.30 3.57 -5.15
CA VAL A 148 -9.41 4.06 -6.19
C VAL A 148 -8.62 5.20 -5.60
N PHE A 149 -7.29 5.07 -5.61
CA PHE A 149 -6.38 6.14 -5.21
C PHE A 149 -5.27 6.30 -6.23
N SER A 150 -4.63 7.45 -6.24
CA SER A 150 -3.44 7.68 -7.04
C SER A 150 -2.22 8.02 -6.20
N LEU A 151 -1.06 7.80 -6.81
CA LEU A 151 0.24 8.12 -6.27
C LEU A 151 1.04 8.87 -7.34
N GLU A 152 1.52 10.06 -6.98
CA GLU A 152 2.34 10.92 -7.82
C GLU A 152 3.68 11.17 -7.11
N MET A 153 4.78 10.85 -7.80
CA MET A 153 6.13 11.15 -7.32
C MET A 153 6.46 12.60 -7.72
N LEU A 154 6.64 13.48 -6.74
CA LEU A 154 6.90 14.89 -7.02
C LEU A 154 8.38 15.11 -7.37
N GLU A 155 8.65 15.91 -8.39
CA GLU A 155 10.02 16.24 -8.77
C GLU A 155 10.70 17.13 -7.73
N LYS A 156 12.00 16.93 -7.52
CA LYS A 156 12.84 17.91 -6.81
C LYS A 156 13.07 19.09 -7.75
N TYR A 157 12.54 20.25 -7.40
CA TYR A 157 12.85 21.53 -8.05
C TYR A 157 14.31 21.94 -7.86
#